data_AF-A0A7K9HU57-F1
#
_entry.id   AF-A0A7K9HU57-F1
#
_cell.length_a   1.000
_cell.length_b   1.000
_cell.length_c   1.000
_cell.angle_alpha   90.00
_cell.angle_beta   90.00
_cell.angle_gamma   90.00
#
_symmetry.space_group_name_H-M   'P 1'
#
loop_
_entity.id
_entity.type
_entity.pdbx_description
1 polymer ?
#
loop_
_entity_poly.entity_id
_entity_poly.type
_entity_poly.pdbx_seq_one_letter_code
_entity_poly.pdbx_strand_id
1 'polypeptide(L)'
;FSSVTSVLNMSVFKDQFVLEDLIQEIQQKSTALSFGPLQSNGQICVQGSFPAIKVLRDFLLLKAKSLSEEEKKEESKSHQRPRRSHQQHRLTREMSNFNHDADGEKQMVVLDTDVYHYMKAFFPRTFLVNDDNVVISDITNGDTTTIYIESAGRRSDAGKVLKVKEKIENQSVKLYEALRKKRIVFEGHTRGAKERYKRVCGHLKPHYPHLLIIPYDTHIDVIGSSSKVLEFSKEV
;
A
#
# COMPACT_ATOMS: atom_id res chain seq x y z
N PHE A 1 -12.58 -5.34 1.21
CA PHE A 1 -11.46 -4.45 0.92
C PHE A 1 -10.91 -4.80 -0.44
N SER A 2 -10.42 -3.79 -1.14
CA SER A 2 -9.87 -3.93 -2.48
C SER A 2 -8.62 -4.81 -2.46
N SER A 3 -8.43 -5.53 -3.56
CA SER A 3 -7.17 -6.18 -3.89
C SER A 3 -6.63 -5.50 -5.14
N VAL A 4 -5.33 -5.31 -5.19
CA VAL A 4 -4.65 -4.72 -6.34
C VAL A 4 -3.99 -5.81 -7.17
N THR A 5 -3.87 -5.55 -8.46
CA THR A 5 -3.11 -6.39 -9.39
C THR A 5 -1.90 -5.60 -9.86
N SER A 6 -0.72 -6.19 -9.70
CA SER A 6 0.56 -5.63 -10.10
C SER A 6 1.22 -6.53 -11.13
N VAL A 7 1.78 -5.93 -12.18
CA VAL A 7 2.61 -6.65 -13.15
C VAL A 7 4.07 -6.49 -12.73
N LEU A 8 4.73 -7.59 -12.41
CA LEU A 8 6.13 -7.61 -12.04
C LEU A 8 6.98 -8.06 -13.21
N ASN A 9 8.07 -7.34 -13.48
CA ASN A 9 9.09 -7.79 -14.40
C ASN A 9 10.19 -8.54 -13.65
N MET A 10 10.19 -9.86 -13.76
CA MET A 10 11.17 -10.74 -13.11
C MET A 10 12.43 -10.93 -13.95
N SER A 11 12.46 -10.43 -15.19
CA SER A 11 13.63 -10.59 -16.08
C SER A 11 14.92 -10.04 -15.48
N VAL A 12 14.81 -9.05 -14.58
CA VAL A 12 15.94 -8.42 -13.87
C VAL A 12 16.69 -9.39 -12.96
N PHE A 13 16.10 -10.53 -12.60
CA PHE A 13 16.71 -11.55 -11.74
C PHE A 13 17.27 -12.74 -12.53
N LYS A 14 17.04 -12.80 -13.85
CA LYS A 14 17.27 -14.00 -14.66
C LYS A 14 18.74 -14.43 -14.73
N ASP A 15 19.66 -13.49 -14.59
CA ASP A 15 21.10 -13.76 -14.71
C ASP A 15 21.67 -14.47 -13.47
N GLN A 16 21.01 -14.35 -12.31
CA GLN A 16 21.48 -14.91 -11.04
C GLN A 16 20.51 -15.92 -10.42
N PHE A 17 19.22 -15.88 -10.80
CA PHE A 17 18.19 -16.75 -10.24
C PHE A 17 17.39 -17.47 -11.33
N VAL A 18 17.03 -18.72 -11.06
CA VAL A 18 15.97 -19.41 -11.78
C VAL A 18 14.64 -18.77 -11.38
N LEU A 19 13.93 -18.19 -12.35
CA LEU A 19 12.75 -17.36 -12.07
C LEU A 19 11.63 -18.18 -11.44
N GLU A 20 11.46 -19.42 -11.88
CA GLU A 20 10.47 -20.36 -11.35
C GLU A 20 10.70 -20.65 -9.86
N ASP A 21 11.96 -20.89 -9.47
CA ASP A 21 12.31 -21.15 -8.07
C ASP A 21 12.11 -19.91 -7.20
N LEU A 22 12.46 -18.73 -7.71
CA LEU A 22 12.23 -17.46 -7.01
C LEU A 22 10.74 -17.20 -6.80
N ILE A 23 9.90 -17.48 -7.79
CA ILE A 23 8.44 -17.36 -7.67
C ILE A 23 7.90 -18.36 -6.65
N GLN A 24 8.39 -19.61 -6.65
CA GLN A 24 8.01 -20.60 -5.63
C GLN A 24 8.41 -20.16 -4.23
N GLU A 25 9.61 -19.59 -4.04
CA GLU A 25 10.04 -19.04 -2.74
C GLU A 25 9.09 -17.95 -2.26
N ILE A 26 8.67 -17.05 -3.16
CA ILE A 26 7.71 -15.99 -2.84
C ILE A 26 6.35 -16.58 -2.44
N GLN A 27 5.84 -17.54 -3.20
CA GLN A 27 4.57 -18.20 -2.93
C GLN A 27 4.57 -18.90 -1.58
N GLN A 28 5.69 -19.52 -1.19
CA GLN A 28 5.84 -20.14 0.12
C GLN A 28 5.84 -19.11 1.26
N LYS A 29 6.37 -17.90 1.02
CA LYS A 29 6.42 -16.84 2.04
C LYS A 29 5.12 -16.08 2.22
N SER A 30 4.23 -16.07 1.23
CA SER A 30 2.97 -15.35 1.32
C SER A 30 1.82 -16.11 0.68
N THR A 31 0.96 -16.64 1.54
CA THR A 31 -0.33 -17.24 1.15
C THR A 31 -1.40 -16.18 0.85
N ALA A 32 -1.11 -14.90 1.10
CA ALA A 32 -2.01 -13.78 0.87
C ALA A 32 -1.95 -13.21 -0.56
N LEU A 33 -1.06 -13.76 -1.41
CA LEU A 33 -0.85 -13.35 -2.78
C LEU A 33 -1.28 -14.44 -3.75
N SER A 34 -1.90 -14.04 -4.86
CA SER A 34 -2.21 -14.90 -5.99
C SER A 34 -1.30 -14.56 -7.16
N PHE A 35 -0.78 -15.57 -7.84
CA PHE A 35 0.19 -15.42 -8.92
C PHE A 35 -0.39 -15.97 -10.22
N GLY A 36 -0.31 -15.17 -11.27
CA GLY A 36 -0.57 -15.61 -12.63
C GLY A 36 0.59 -16.44 -13.20
N PRO A 37 0.45 -16.94 -14.44
CA PRO A 37 1.53 -17.64 -15.11
C PRO A 37 2.71 -16.71 -15.39
N LEU A 38 3.94 -17.24 -15.25
CA LEU A 38 5.14 -16.55 -15.72
C LEU A 38 5.12 -16.52 -17.26
N GLN A 39 5.14 -15.32 -17.81
CA GLN A 39 5.18 -15.11 -19.25
C GLN A 39 6.60 -15.28 -19.80
N SER A 40 6.71 -15.60 -21.08
CA SER A 40 8.00 -15.79 -21.77
C SER A 40 8.89 -14.54 -21.78
N ASN A 41 8.29 -13.36 -21.64
CA ASN A 41 8.99 -12.08 -21.50
C ASN A 41 9.50 -11.83 -20.06
N GLY A 42 9.34 -12.79 -19.14
CA GLY A 42 9.75 -12.67 -17.73
C GLY A 42 8.76 -11.89 -16.86
N GLN A 43 7.56 -11.57 -17.35
CA GLN A 43 6.54 -10.87 -16.57
C GLN A 43 5.59 -11.83 -15.86
N ILE A 44 5.10 -11.40 -14.70
CA ILE A 44 4.08 -12.13 -13.94
C ILE A 44 3.06 -11.16 -13.35
N CYS A 45 1.79 -11.51 -13.42
CA CYS A 45 0.72 -10.79 -12.72
C CYS A 45 0.61 -11.31 -11.29
N VAL A 46 0.58 -10.39 -10.32
CA VAL A 46 0.41 -10.73 -8.90
C VAL A 46 -0.76 -9.95 -8.36
N GLN A 47 -1.69 -10.63 -7.71
CA GLN A 47 -2.86 -10.03 -7.08
C GLN A 47 -2.79 -10.20 -5.56
N GLY A 48 -3.13 -9.15 -4.82
CA GLY A 48 -3.19 -9.23 -3.37
C GLY A 48 -3.62 -7.94 -2.69
N SER A 49 -3.61 -7.95 -1.37
CA SER A 49 -3.85 -6.76 -0.57
C SER A 49 -2.65 -5.81 -0.61
N PHE A 50 -2.87 -4.52 -0.34
CA PHE A 50 -1.78 -3.55 -0.21
C PHE A 50 -0.67 -4.01 0.75
N PRO A 51 -0.97 -4.52 1.97
CA PRO A 51 0.05 -5.09 2.85
C PRO A 51 0.85 -6.23 2.22
N ALA A 52 0.18 -7.17 1.55
CA ALA A 52 0.85 -8.33 0.96
C ALA A 52 1.77 -7.92 -0.20
N ILE A 53 1.34 -6.96 -1.02
CA ILE A 53 2.15 -6.39 -2.11
C ILE A 53 3.35 -5.60 -1.58
N LYS A 54 3.20 -4.91 -0.43
CA LYS A 54 4.34 -4.26 0.23
C LYS A 54 5.40 -5.27 0.66
N VAL A 55 5.00 -6.35 1.35
CA VAL A 55 5.93 -7.42 1.77
C VAL A 55 6.65 -8.03 0.57
N LEU A 56 5.94 -8.24 -0.54
CA LEU A 56 6.53 -8.69 -1.79
C LEU A 56 7.59 -7.71 -2.32
N ARG A 57 7.28 -6.42 -2.36
CA ARG A 57 8.23 -5.37 -2.77
C ARG A 57 9.48 -5.41 -1.90
N ASP A 58 9.33 -5.45 -0.59
CA ASP A 58 10.45 -5.44 0.36
C ASP A 58 11.34 -6.69 0.18
N PHE A 59 10.74 -7.85 -0.04
CA PHE A 59 11.47 -9.08 -0.35
C PHE A 59 12.26 -8.99 -1.67
N LEU A 60 11.63 -8.50 -2.74
CA LEU A 60 12.30 -8.34 -4.04
C LEU A 60 13.43 -7.33 -3.97
N LEU A 61 13.27 -6.24 -3.20
CA LEU A 61 14.34 -5.27 -2.96
C LEU A 61 15.52 -5.89 -2.22
N LEU A 62 15.29 -6.77 -1.25
CA LEU A 62 16.36 -7.49 -0.56
C LEU A 62 17.10 -8.43 -1.51
N LYS A 63 16.39 -9.16 -2.37
CA LYS A 63 17.01 -10.00 -3.40
C LYS A 63 17.85 -9.16 -4.36
N ALA A 64 17.33 -8.03 -4.83
CA ALA A 64 18.05 -7.13 -5.74
C ALA A 64 19.33 -6.55 -5.12
N LYS A 65 19.31 -6.21 -3.82
CA LYS A 65 20.52 -5.75 -3.11
C LYS A 65 21.60 -6.83 -3.01
N SER A 66 21.20 -8.10 -2.85
CA SER A 66 22.13 -9.23 -2.87
C SER A 66 22.88 -9.33 -4.20
N LEU A 67 22.19 -9.09 -5.33
CA LEU A 67 22.80 -9.11 -6.66
C LEU A 67 23.95 -8.09 -6.77
N SER A 68 23.71 -6.85 -6.30
CA SER A 68 24.66 -5.75 -6.42
C SER A 68 25.91 -5.94 -5.55
N GLU A 69 25.81 -6.62 -4.41
CA GLU A 69 26.96 -6.90 -3.56
C GLU A 69 27.84 -8.04 -4.11
N GLU A 70 27.25 -8.99 -4.86
CA GLU A 70 28.00 -10.02 -5.58
C GLU A 70 28.76 -9.43 -6.77
N GLU A 71 28.13 -8.56 -7.56
CA GLU A 71 28.81 -7.82 -8.65
C GLU A 71 30.00 -6.99 -8.15
N LYS A 72 29.85 -6.29 -7.02
CA LYS A 72 30.97 -5.54 -6.40
C LYS A 72 32.11 -6.43 -5.91
N LYS A 73 31.80 -7.64 -5.42
CA LYS A 73 32.81 -8.61 -5.02
C LYS A 73 33.55 -9.21 -6.22
N GLU A 74 32.85 -9.46 -7.32
CA GLU A 74 33.48 -9.92 -8.57
C GLU A 74 34.33 -8.82 -9.23
N GLU A 75 33.86 -7.58 -9.27
CA GLU A 75 34.67 -6.42 -9.71
C GLU A 75 35.93 -6.25 -8.84
N SER A 76 35.81 -6.38 -7.52
CA SER A 76 36.95 -6.24 -6.59
C SER A 76 38.03 -7.33 -6.72
N LYS A 77 37.72 -8.47 -7.36
CA LYS A 77 38.70 -9.52 -7.66
C LYS A 77 39.35 -9.38 -9.05
N SER A 78 38.84 -8.50 -9.92
CA SER A 78 39.23 -8.43 -11.33
C SER A 78 40.21 -7.31 -11.69
N HIS A 79 40.74 -6.55 -10.71
CA HIS A 79 41.56 -5.37 -11.02
C HIS A 79 43.01 -5.46 -10.54
N GLN A 80 43.85 -6.11 -11.34
CA GLN A 80 45.23 -5.67 -11.52
C GLN A 80 45.41 -4.99 -12.90
N ARG A 81 45.63 -3.66 -12.85
CA ARG A 81 46.34 -2.77 -13.81
C ARG A 81 45.59 -2.26 -15.08
N PRO A 82 46.02 -1.12 -15.68
CA PRO A 82 45.72 0.23 -15.17
C PRO A 82 45.08 1.17 -16.22
N ARG A 83 44.28 2.14 -15.74
CA ARG A 83 43.84 3.43 -16.34
C ARG A 83 44.00 3.62 -17.86
N ARG A 84 42.88 3.95 -18.51
CA ARG A 84 42.75 5.13 -19.39
C ARG A 84 41.28 5.56 -19.50
N SER A 85 41.01 6.82 -19.16
CA SER A 85 39.72 7.47 -19.36
C SER A 85 39.48 7.71 -20.85
N HIS A 86 38.25 7.62 -21.35
CA HIS A 86 37.68 8.60 -22.29
C HIS A 86 36.15 8.46 -22.34
N GLN A 87 35.52 9.62 -22.47
CA GLN A 87 34.12 9.97 -22.29
C GLN A 87 33.22 9.66 -23.51
N GLN A 88 31.96 9.28 -23.21
CA GLN A 88 30.71 9.89 -23.71
C GLN A 88 30.18 9.55 -25.11
N HIS A 89 28.99 8.91 -25.14
CA HIS A 89 27.75 9.40 -25.81
C HIS A 89 26.58 8.43 -25.50
N ARG A 90 25.69 8.75 -24.55
CA ARG A 90 24.33 9.33 -24.75
C ARG A 90 23.51 8.68 -25.86
N LEU A 91 22.62 7.75 -25.48
CA LEU A 91 21.29 7.61 -26.08
C LEU A 91 20.26 7.38 -24.98
N THR A 92 19.44 8.40 -24.81
CA THR A 92 18.30 8.53 -23.91
C THR A 92 17.12 7.75 -24.49
N ARG A 93 16.51 6.85 -23.71
CA ARG A 93 15.11 6.46 -23.92
C ARG A 93 14.47 6.15 -22.57
N GLU A 94 13.64 7.10 -22.17
CA GLU A 94 12.59 7.09 -21.16
C GLU A 94 12.26 5.71 -20.57
N MET A 95 12.68 5.51 -19.33
CA MET A 95 12.01 4.55 -18.43
C MET A 95 11.80 5.30 -17.12
N SER A 96 10.53 5.47 -16.77
CA SER A 96 10.05 6.26 -15.64
C SER A 96 10.81 5.88 -14.36
N ASN A 97 11.54 6.84 -13.81
CA ASN A 97 12.26 6.72 -12.57
C ASN A 97 11.29 6.41 -11.42
N PHE A 98 11.21 5.14 -10.98
CA PHE A 98 10.86 4.81 -9.61
C PHE A 98 12.11 4.98 -8.71
N ASN A 99 12.68 6.19 -8.72
CA ASN A 99 13.69 6.62 -7.76
C ASN A 99 12.97 7.31 -6.59
N HIS A 100 12.30 6.54 -5.74
CA HIS A 100 11.77 7.06 -4.48
C HIS A 100 12.23 6.18 -3.32
N ASP A 101 13.44 6.50 -2.87
CA ASP A 101 13.94 6.28 -1.50
C ASP A 101 15.35 6.91 -1.29
N ALA A 102 15.93 7.59 -2.28
CA ALA A 102 17.23 8.26 -2.15
C ALA A 102 17.17 9.63 -1.44
N ASP A 103 15.96 10.17 -1.21
CA ASP A 103 15.74 11.43 -0.52
C ASP A 103 14.81 11.16 0.67
N GLY A 104 15.40 10.79 1.82
CA GLY A 104 14.68 10.33 3.02
C GLY A 104 13.72 11.36 3.64
N GLU A 105 13.53 12.50 2.98
CA GLU A 105 12.70 13.63 3.40
C GLU A 105 11.22 13.44 3.06
N LYS A 106 10.91 12.64 2.02
CA LYS A 106 9.54 12.38 1.56
C LYS A 106 9.25 10.88 1.49
N GLN A 107 8.25 10.46 2.24
CA GLN A 107 7.78 9.08 2.29
C GLN A 107 6.33 8.99 1.82
N MET A 108 5.97 7.82 1.28
CA MET A 108 4.63 7.57 0.73
C MET A 108 4.08 6.25 1.25
N VAL A 109 2.79 6.25 1.59
CA VAL A 109 2.03 5.05 1.94
C VAL A 109 0.78 4.97 1.08
N VAL A 110 0.49 3.80 0.52
CA VAL A 110 -0.70 3.58 -0.31
C VAL A 110 -1.63 2.62 0.44
N LEU A 111 -2.87 3.04 0.67
CA LEU A 111 -3.88 2.31 1.43
C LEU A 111 -5.16 2.12 0.61
N ASP A 112 -5.93 1.10 0.96
CA ASP A 112 -7.35 1.02 0.61
C ASP A 112 -8.10 2.21 1.25
N THR A 113 -8.96 2.88 0.48
CA THR A 113 -9.65 4.11 0.91
C THR A 113 -10.59 3.88 2.09
N ASP A 114 -11.26 2.73 2.17
CA ASP A 114 -12.12 2.41 3.31
C ASP A 114 -11.30 2.22 4.59
N VAL A 115 -10.12 1.61 4.48
CA VAL A 115 -9.16 1.47 5.60
C VAL A 115 -8.66 2.85 6.03
N TYR A 116 -8.28 3.72 5.08
CA TYR A 116 -7.85 5.08 5.38
C TYR A 116 -8.93 5.86 6.13
N HIS A 117 -10.18 5.86 5.65
CA HIS A 117 -11.28 6.55 6.32
C HIS A 117 -11.55 5.99 7.72
N TYR A 118 -11.48 4.67 7.90
CA TYR A 118 -11.63 4.04 9.22
C TYR A 118 -10.50 4.47 10.18
N MET A 119 -9.25 4.50 9.71
CA MET A 119 -8.13 4.99 10.49
C MET A 119 -8.31 6.46 10.89
N LYS A 120 -8.73 7.31 9.96
CA LYS A 120 -8.93 8.75 10.21
C LYS A 120 -10.00 8.99 11.27
N ALA A 121 -11.07 8.20 11.26
CA ALA A 121 -12.17 8.33 12.21
C ALA A 121 -11.83 7.79 13.61
N PHE A 122 -11.19 6.63 13.71
CA PHE A 122 -11.03 5.91 14.99
C PHE A 122 -9.60 5.89 15.55
N PHE A 123 -8.62 6.18 14.70
CA PHE A 123 -7.20 6.24 15.08
C PHE A 123 -6.57 7.57 14.63
N PRO A 124 -7.14 8.73 14.98
CA PRO A 124 -6.60 10.03 14.55
C PRO A 124 -5.16 10.23 15.03
N ARG A 125 -4.81 9.64 16.19
CA ARG A 125 -3.43 9.63 16.73
C ARG A 125 -2.41 8.93 15.85
N THR A 126 -2.83 8.12 14.89
CA THR A 126 -1.92 7.50 13.91
C THR A 126 -1.38 8.54 12.92
N PHE A 127 -2.15 9.59 12.65
CA PHE A 127 -1.78 10.70 11.77
C PHE A 127 -1.33 11.96 12.52
N LEU A 128 -1.58 12.03 13.83
CA LEU A 128 -1.05 13.10 14.66
C LEU A 128 0.41 12.81 15.03
N VAL A 129 1.29 13.70 14.61
CA VAL A 129 2.65 13.81 15.12
C VAL A 129 2.61 14.91 16.17
N ASN A 130 2.99 14.62 17.41
CA ASN A 130 3.01 15.60 18.52
C ASN A 130 4.09 16.69 18.35
N ASP A 131 4.63 16.86 17.14
CA ASP A 131 5.86 17.59 16.87
C ASP A 131 5.70 18.29 15.52
N ASP A 132 5.89 19.61 15.48
CA ASP A 132 5.57 20.52 14.37
C ASP A 132 6.39 20.28 13.08
N ASN A 133 7.17 19.21 13.04
CA ASN A 133 8.19 18.93 12.02
C ASN A 133 7.78 17.85 11.00
N VAL A 134 6.53 17.37 11.01
CA VAL A 134 6.04 16.41 10.01
C VAL A 134 4.70 16.85 9.43
N VAL A 135 4.63 16.96 8.11
CA VAL A 135 3.42 17.25 7.35
C VAL A 135 2.90 15.95 6.74
N ILE A 136 1.60 15.71 6.91
CA ILE A 136 0.89 14.61 6.26
C ILE A 136 -0.15 15.20 5.32
N SER A 137 -0.13 14.76 4.06
CA SER A 137 -1.17 15.06 3.08
C SER A 137 -1.66 13.78 2.41
N ASP A 138 -2.85 13.82 1.82
CA ASP A 138 -3.43 12.66 1.17
C ASP A 138 -4.10 12.99 -0.17
N ILE A 139 -4.04 12.04 -1.09
CA ILE A 139 -4.72 12.06 -2.38
C ILE A 139 -5.53 10.77 -2.50
N THR A 140 -6.84 10.90 -2.65
CA THR A 140 -7.74 9.75 -2.85
C THR A 140 -8.10 9.63 -4.31
N ASN A 141 -7.91 8.43 -4.88
CA ASN A 141 -8.26 8.09 -6.25
C ASN A 141 -9.05 6.77 -6.27
N GLY A 142 -10.39 6.87 -6.33
CA GLY A 142 -11.28 5.72 -6.28
C GLY A 142 -11.13 4.94 -4.98
N ASP A 143 -10.79 3.66 -5.09
CA ASP A 143 -10.64 2.73 -3.95
C ASP A 143 -9.25 2.82 -3.26
N THR A 144 -8.38 3.71 -3.74
CA THR A 144 -7.01 3.86 -3.23
C THR A 144 -6.75 5.26 -2.70
N THR A 145 -6.15 5.36 -1.52
CA THR A 145 -5.66 6.62 -0.95
C THR A 145 -4.15 6.56 -0.80
N THR A 146 -3.47 7.54 -1.39
CA THR A 146 -2.03 7.76 -1.24
C THR A 146 -1.78 8.84 -0.20
N ILE A 147 -0.94 8.53 0.78
CA ILE A 147 -0.57 9.41 1.88
C ILE A 147 0.89 9.81 1.70
N TYR A 148 1.16 11.11 1.66
CA TYR A 148 2.50 11.68 1.63
C TYR A 148 2.88 12.16 3.03
N ILE A 149 4.09 11.83 3.44
CA ILE A 149 4.64 12.16 4.75
C ILE A 149 5.96 12.88 4.50
N GLU A 150 6.04 14.14 4.90
CA GLU A 150 7.15 15.04 4.60
C GLU A 150 7.66 15.69 5.89
N SER A 151 8.95 16.00 5.96
CA SER A 151 9.48 16.80 7.07
C SER A 151 9.18 18.30 6.84
N ALA A 152 8.69 18.99 7.87
CA ALA A 152 8.23 20.39 7.80
C ALA A 152 9.34 21.44 8.02
N GLY A 153 10.62 21.04 8.10
CA GLY A 153 11.69 21.94 8.56
C GLY A 153 13.02 21.78 7.83
N ARG A 154 13.91 22.78 7.99
CA ARG A 154 15.27 22.81 7.39
C ARG A 154 16.21 21.69 7.90
N ARG A 155 15.83 21.01 8.98
CA ARG A 155 16.49 19.80 9.46
C ARG A 155 15.56 18.64 9.19
N SER A 156 15.83 17.88 8.13
CA SER A 156 15.07 16.68 7.83
C SER A 156 15.34 15.63 8.90
N ASP A 157 14.29 15.27 9.64
CA ASP A 157 14.32 14.12 10.54
C ASP A 157 13.70 12.92 9.82
N ALA A 158 14.50 12.33 8.92
CA ALA A 158 14.10 11.15 8.15
C ALA A 158 13.66 9.99 9.07
N GLY A 159 14.23 9.90 10.29
CA GLY A 159 13.85 8.91 11.28
C GLY A 159 12.43 9.09 11.81
N LYS A 160 11.98 10.33 12.02
CA LYS A 160 10.58 10.62 12.39
C LYS A 160 9.61 10.33 11.26
N VAL A 161 9.91 10.76 10.04
CA VAL A 161 9.09 10.49 8.85
C VAL A 161 8.89 8.98 8.67
N LEU A 162 9.96 8.19 8.81
CA LEU A 162 9.92 6.73 8.72
C LEU A 162 9.06 6.10 9.83
N LYS A 163 9.19 6.55 11.08
CA LYS A 163 8.35 6.06 12.19
C LYS A 163 6.86 6.30 11.97
N VAL A 164 6.49 7.45 11.39
CA VAL A 164 5.09 7.76 11.06
C VAL A 164 4.60 6.84 9.95
N LYS A 165 5.40 6.63 8.89
CA LYS A 165 5.12 5.67 7.83
C LYS A 165 4.85 4.27 8.40
N GLU A 166 5.78 3.74 9.20
CA GLU A 166 5.66 2.42 9.81
C GLU A 166 4.42 2.30 10.71
N LYS A 167 4.10 3.36 11.46
CA LYS A 167 2.89 3.37 12.31
C LYS A 167 1.61 3.27 11.49
N ILE A 168 1.52 4.02 10.39
CA ILE A 168 0.36 3.98 9.47
C ILE A 168 0.26 2.59 8.83
N GLU A 169 1.36 2.08 8.30
CA GLU A 169 1.39 0.77 7.63
C GLU A 169 1.02 -0.36 8.60
N ASN A 170 1.63 -0.42 9.78
CA ASN A 170 1.34 -1.44 10.79
C ASN A 170 -0.12 -1.41 11.25
N GLN A 171 -0.70 -0.22 11.39
CA GLN A 171 -2.11 -0.08 11.73
C GLN A 171 -3.01 -0.54 10.58
N SER A 172 -2.63 -0.24 9.33
CA SER A 172 -3.39 -0.66 8.15
C SER A 172 -3.48 -2.19 8.02
N VAL A 173 -2.39 -2.92 8.31
CA VAL A 173 -2.37 -4.39 8.27
C VAL A 173 -3.39 -4.97 9.25
N LYS A 174 -3.35 -4.50 10.50
CA LYS A 174 -4.28 -4.96 11.56
C LYS A 174 -5.74 -4.72 11.17
N LEU A 175 -6.03 -3.58 10.56
CA LEU A 175 -7.38 -3.22 10.16
C LEU A 175 -7.85 -4.00 8.93
N TYR A 176 -6.96 -4.28 7.98
CA TYR A 176 -7.29 -5.10 6.81
C TYR A 176 -7.81 -6.49 7.24
N GLU A 177 -7.21 -7.09 8.26
CA GLU A 177 -7.62 -8.38 8.79
C GLU A 177 -8.92 -8.31 9.62
N ALA A 178 -9.05 -7.29 10.46
CA ALA A 178 -10.13 -7.18 11.44
C ALA A 178 -11.46 -6.64 10.87
N LEU A 179 -11.39 -5.76 9.87
CA LEU A 179 -12.56 -5.06 9.38
C LEU A 179 -13.32 -5.88 8.33
N ARG A 180 -14.61 -5.62 8.23
CA ARG A 180 -15.49 -6.06 7.15
C ARG A 180 -16.31 -4.87 6.68
N LYS A 181 -16.68 -4.90 5.40
CA LYS A 181 -17.51 -3.89 4.75
C LYS A 181 -18.81 -4.54 4.31
N LYS A 182 -19.93 -3.91 4.63
CA LYS A 182 -21.25 -4.26 4.09
C LYS A 182 -21.88 -3.04 3.42
N ARG A 183 -22.40 -3.25 2.22
CA ARG A 183 -23.08 -2.23 1.41
C ARG A 183 -24.59 -2.42 1.54
N ILE A 184 -25.30 -1.36 1.91
CA ILE A 184 -26.76 -1.30 1.98
C ILE A 184 -27.23 -0.43 0.82
N VAL A 185 -27.85 -1.03 -0.19
CA VAL A 185 -28.32 -0.34 -1.40
C VAL A 185 -29.71 0.25 -1.12
N PHE A 186 -29.97 1.47 -1.61
CA PHE A 186 -31.29 2.09 -1.43
C PHE A 186 -32.34 1.43 -2.31
N GLU A 187 -33.34 0.81 -1.69
CA GLU A 187 -34.46 0.24 -2.41
C GLU A 187 -35.27 1.34 -3.13
N GLY A 188 -35.41 1.21 -4.45
CA GLY A 188 -36.24 2.08 -5.29
C GLY A 188 -35.65 3.43 -5.72
N HIS A 189 -34.38 3.75 -5.44
CA HIS A 189 -33.69 5.00 -5.83
C HIS A 189 -34.46 6.31 -5.55
N THR A 190 -35.49 6.28 -4.70
CA THR A 190 -36.28 7.47 -4.38
C THR A 190 -35.57 8.29 -3.31
N ARG A 191 -35.73 9.62 -3.38
CA ARG A 191 -35.21 10.52 -2.35
C ARG A 191 -35.73 10.15 -0.95
N GLY A 192 -36.99 9.72 -0.84
CA GLY A 192 -37.61 9.29 0.41
C GLY A 192 -36.95 8.04 1.01
N ALA A 193 -36.61 7.05 0.19
CA ALA A 193 -35.90 5.86 0.66
C ALA A 193 -34.50 6.23 1.21
N LYS A 194 -33.75 7.04 0.48
CA LYS A 194 -32.42 7.53 0.91
C LYS A 194 -32.49 8.26 2.26
N GLU A 195 -33.46 9.17 2.42
CA GLU A 195 -33.64 9.91 3.67
C GLU A 195 -34.05 8.99 4.84
N ARG A 196 -34.87 7.96 4.58
CA ARG A 196 -35.21 6.95 5.59
C ARG A 196 -33.96 6.21 6.09
N TYR A 197 -33.14 5.65 5.19
CA TYR A 197 -31.92 4.94 5.58
C TYR A 197 -30.95 5.82 6.36
N LYS A 198 -30.76 7.08 5.93
CA LYS A 198 -29.92 8.05 6.65
C LYS A 198 -30.43 8.31 8.07
N ARG A 199 -31.74 8.46 8.27
CA ARG A 199 -32.35 8.65 9.60
C ARG A 199 -32.14 7.43 10.49
N VAL A 200 -32.41 6.23 9.99
CA VAL A 200 -32.21 4.99 10.75
C VAL A 200 -30.75 4.84 11.14
N CYS A 201 -29.82 4.99 10.20
CA CYS A 201 -28.38 4.93 10.49
C CYS A 201 -27.95 5.98 11.53
N GLY A 202 -28.49 7.21 11.44
CA GLY A 202 -28.22 8.27 12.42
C GLY A 202 -28.71 7.92 13.83
N HIS A 203 -29.88 7.31 13.96
CA HIS A 203 -30.42 6.85 15.24
C HIS A 203 -29.64 5.67 15.82
N LEU A 204 -29.15 4.77 14.97
CA LEU A 204 -28.37 3.60 15.41
C LEU A 204 -26.92 3.95 15.73
N LYS A 205 -26.34 4.97 15.08
CA LYS A 205 -24.91 5.31 15.21
C LYS A 205 -24.38 5.43 16.66
N PRO A 206 -25.12 6.03 17.63
CA PRO A 206 -24.68 6.08 19.03
C PRO A 206 -24.52 4.70 19.69
N HIS A 207 -25.34 3.71 19.29
CA HIS A 207 -25.28 2.33 19.80
C HIS A 207 -24.13 1.53 19.17
N TYR A 208 -23.60 2.02 18.05
CA TYR A 208 -22.52 1.40 17.28
C TYR A 208 -21.34 2.37 17.11
N PRO A 209 -20.66 2.76 18.21
CA PRO A 209 -19.62 3.78 18.16
C PRO A 209 -18.46 3.39 17.26
N HIS A 210 -18.14 2.10 17.16
CA HIS A 210 -17.01 1.57 16.37
C HIS A 210 -17.32 1.28 14.89
N LEU A 211 -18.53 1.57 14.41
CA LEU A 211 -18.85 1.42 12.98
C LEU A 211 -18.61 2.72 12.23
N LEU A 212 -17.84 2.68 11.14
CA LEU A 212 -17.81 3.77 10.18
C LEU A 212 -18.98 3.61 9.22
N ILE A 213 -19.82 4.66 9.11
CA ILE A 213 -20.97 4.70 8.23
C ILE A 213 -20.70 5.78 7.19
N ILE A 214 -20.55 5.40 5.93
CA ILE A 214 -20.27 6.32 4.83
C ILE A 214 -21.49 6.36 3.90
N PRO A 215 -22.27 7.45 3.89
CA PRO A 215 -23.40 7.58 3.00
C PRO A 215 -22.95 8.02 1.60
N TYR A 216 -23.41 7.29 0.59
CA TYR A 216 -23.28 7.65 -0.83
C TYR A 216 -24.65 7.98 -1.43
N ASP A 217 -24.66 8.30 -2.73
CA ASP A 217 -25.90 8.61 -3.44
C ASP A 217 -26.76 7.39 -3.74
N THR A 218 -26.13 6.23 -3.95
CA THR A 218 -26.81 4.97 -4.30
C THR A 218 -26.88 3.97 -3.15
N HIS A 219 -26.06 4.13 -2.13
CA HIS A 219 -25.92 3.17 -1.04
C HIS A 219 -25.34 3.79 0.23
N ILE A 220 -25.29 3.01 1.30
CA ILE A 220 -24.50 3.28 2.51
C ILE A 220 -23.50 2.15 2.67
N ASP A 221 -22.23 2.50 2.85
CA ASP A 221 -21.20 1.54 3.25
C ASP A 221 -21.04 1.56 4.77
N VAL A 222 -21.07 0.38 5.38
CA VAL A 222 -20.88 0.15 6.81
C VAL A 222 -19.61 -0.66 7.01
N ILE A 223 -18.65 -0.10 7.74
CA ILE A 223 -17.33 -0.70 7.95
C ILE A 223 -17.06 -0.86 9.44
N GLY A 224 -16.60 -2.04 9.85
CA GLY A 224 -16.30 -2.36 11.25
C GLY A 224 -15.98 -3.83 11.45
N SER A 225 -15.96 -4.31 12.69
CA SER A 225 -15.79 -5.75 12.94
C SER A 225 -16.97 -6.55 12.37
N SER A 226 -16.72 -7.79 11.96
CA SER A 226 -17.73 -8.63 11.31
C SER A 226 -19.02 -8.78 12.14
N SER A 227 -18.90 -8.95 13.46
CA SER A 227 -20.05 -9.10 14.35
C SER A 227 -20.89 -7.82 14.40
N LYS A 228 -20.25 -6.66 14.57
CA LYS A 228 -20.94 -5.37 14.69
C LYS A 228 -21.58 -4.94 13.38
N VAL A 229 -20.91 -5.18 12.25
CA VAL A 229 -21.47 -4.93 10.92
C VAL A 229 -22.72 -5.78 10.68
N LEU A 230 -22.68 -7.06 11.07
CA LEU A 230 -23.83 -7.96 10.91
C LEU A 230 -25.01 -7.53 11.79
N GLU A 231 -24.75 -7.21 13.06
CA GLU A 231 -25.75 -6.75 14.03
C GLU A 231 -26.46 -5.48 13.55
N PHE A 232 -25.68 -4.44 13.23
CA PHE A 232 -26.20 -3.17 12.70
C PHE A 232 -27.04 -3.37 11.44
N SER A 233 -26.59 -4.24 10.53
CA SER A 233 -27.30 -4.48 9.27
C SER A 233 -28.58 -5.30 9.40
N LYS A 234 -28.89 -5.85 10.58
CA LYS A 234 -30.20 -6.45 10.87
C LYS A 234 -31.20 -5.42 11.39
N GLU A 235 -30.70 -4.32 11.95
CA GLU A 235 -31.50 -3.24 12.51
C GLU A 235 -31.81 -2.12 11.50
N VAL A 236 -31.04 -2.05 10.41
CA VAL A 236 -31.27 -1.17 9.24
C VAL A 236 -32.13 -1.85 8.19
#